data_AF-A0A835QZJ7-F1
#
_entry.id   AF-A0A835QZJ7-F1
#
_cell.length_a   1.000
_cell.length_b   1.000
_cell.length_c   1.000
_cell.angle_alpha   90.00
_cell.angle_beta   90.00
_cell.angle_gamma   90.00
#
_symmetry.space_group_name_H-M   'P 1'
#
loop_
_entity.id
_entity.type
_entity.pdbx_description
1 polymer ?
#
loop_
_entity_poly.entity_id
_entity_poly.type
_entity_poly.pdbx_seq_one_letter_code
_entity_poly.pdbx_strand_id
1 'polypeptide(L)'
;MAPPSPRLVVPIDVKKKAWEQNHSLHNRWHPHIPPVSEVEEGELFRVEMMDWTGGTIEDNNSALDIKNLDLTIPHCLSGPIRVLDKEGVPAKPGDLLSVEICDLGPLPGDEWGYTATFDRENGGGFLTDHFPSATKAIWYFEGIYAYSPQIPGVRFPGLTHPGLIGTAPSLELLHIWNERESNLAKIDPSSLKLCEVVHQRPLASPPTARNCLLGKITEGTPEWERIANEAARTIPGRENGGNCDIKNLSRGSKIYLPVFVEGQT
;
A
#
# COMPACT_ATOMS: atom_id res chain seq x y z
N MET A 1 5.41 24.35 28.27
CA MET A 1 5.40 22.88 28.37
C MET A 1 5.69 22.33 26.99
N ALA A 2 6.43 21.22 26.87
CA ALA A 2 6.61 20.57 25.58
C ALA A 2 5.24 20.08 25.06
N PRO A 3 4.99 20.12 23.74
CA PRO A 3 3.77 19.56 23.19
C PRO A 3 3.67 18.05 23.51
N PRO A 4 2.47 17.52 23.73
CA PRO A 4 2.27 16.09 23.93
C PRO A 4 2.69 15.30 22.70
N SER A 5 3.05 14.03 22.87
CA SER A 5 3.35 13.12 21.77
C SER A 5 2.18 13.09 20.77
N PRO A 6 2.46 13.00 19.46
CA PRO A 6 1.41 12.89 18.45
C PRO A 6 0.45 11.73 18.74
N ARG A 7 -0.85 11.95 18.53
CA ARG A 7 -1.88 10.93 18.72
C ARG A 7 -1.67 9.79 17.72
N LEU A 8 -1.66 8.55 18.21
CA LEU A 8 -1.63 7.35 17.36
C LEU A 8 -3.05 7.02 16.89
N VAL A 9 -3.31 7.12 15.59
CA VAL A 9 -4.68 7.01 15.04
C VAL A 9 -5.00 5.64 14.44
N VAL A 10 -3.98 4.90 14.00
CA VAL A 10 -4.09 3.49 13.57
C VAL A 10 -2.89 2.74 14.17
N PRO A 11 -3.08 2.04 15.32
CA PRO A 11 -2.05 1.19 15.90
C PRO A 11 -1.97 -0.15 15.17
N ILE A 12 -0.76 -0.72 15.09
CA ILE A 12 -0.50 -2.03 14.48
C ILE A 12 0.12 -2.98 15.50
N ASP A 13 -0.39 -4.20 15.56
CA ASP A 13 0.25 -5.30 16.28
C ASP A 13 1.04 -6.17 15.28
N VAL A 14 2.37 -6.01 15.24
CA VAL A 14 3.26 -6.74 14.30
C VAL A 14 3.22 -8.26 14.48
N LYS A 15 2.66 -8.77 15.59
CA LYS A 15 2.51 -10.21 15.82
C LYS A 15 1.25 -10.80 15.18
N LYS A 16 0.39 -9.95 14.62
CA LYS A 16 -0.88 -10.34 14.00
C LYS A 16 -0.84 -10.09 12.51
N LYS A 17 -1.51 -10.95 11.73
CA LYS A 17 -1.70 -10.72 10.29
C LYS A 17 -2.67 -9.57 10.06
N ALA A 18 -2.71 -9.04 8.84
CA ALA A 18 -3.56 -7.89 8.50
C ALA A 18 -5.06 -8.11 8.80
N TRP A 19 -5.56 -9.33 8.62
CA TRP A 19 -6.96 -9.70 8.89
C TRP A 19 -7.23 -10.02 10.38
N GLU A 20 -6.21 -10.00 11.24
CA GLU A 20 -6.31 -10.25 12.68
C GLU A 20 -6.14 -8.96 13.51
N GLN A 21 -5.83 -7.84 12.85
CA GLN A 21 -5.65 -6.54 13.50
C GLN A 21 -6.95 -6.09 14.18
N ASN A 22 -6.81 -5.46 15.34
CA ASN A 22 -7.98 -4.89 16.06
C ASN A 22 -8.55 -3.68 15.31
N HIS A 23 -7.68 -2.90 14.65
CA HIS A 23 -8.08 -1.84 13.74
C HIS A 23 -8.17 -2.43 12.34
N SER A 24 -9.36 -2.35 11.74
CA SER A 24 -9.59 -2.88 10.40
C SER A 24 -8.70 -2.17 9.38
N LEU A 25 -7.95 -2.95 8.60
CA LEU A 25 -7.20 -2.48 7.45
C LEU A 25 -8.03 -2.64 6.17
N HIS A 26 -7.62 -2.00 5.09
CA HIS A 26 -8.21 -2.24 3.76
C HIS A 26 -7.13 -2.52 2.72
N ASN A 27 -7.46 -3.24 1.65
CA ASN A 27 -6.51 -3.54 0.57
C ASN A 27 -7.07 -3.32 -0.84
N ARG A 28 -8.14 -2.52 -0.92
CA ARG A 28 -8.76 -2.07 -2.16
C ARG A 28 -9.03 -0.57 -2.09
N TRP A 29 -9.15 0.05 -3.27
CA TRP A 29 -9.65 1.40 -3.42
C TRP A 29 -11.14 1.39 -3.74
N HIS A 30 -11.93 2.05 -2.90
CA HIS A 30 -13.36 2.20 -3.14
C HIS A 30 -13.94 3.39 -2.32
N PRO A 31 -14.83 4.23 -2.91
CA PRO A 31 -15.41 5.43 -2.27
C PRO A 31 -16.35 5.17 -1.09
N HIS A 32 -16.62 3.92 -0.76
CA HIS A 32 -17.55 3.54 0.31
C HIS A 32 -16.85 2.79 1.45
N ILE A 33 -15.52 2.68 1.43
CA ILE A 33 -14.80 2.13 2.57
C ILE A 33 -14.86 3.19 3.69
N PRO A 34 -15.48 2.89 4.85
CA PRO A 34 -15.65 3.86 5.91
C PRO A 34 -14.30 4.21 6.56
N PRO A 35 -14.10 5.46 7.01
CA PRO A 35 -12.88 5.86 7.69
C PRO A 35 -12.71 5.10 9.02
N VAL A 36 -11.46 4.77 9.35
CA VAL A 36 -11.09 4.10 10.59
C VAL A 36 -10.81 5.07 11.72
N SER A 37 -10.44 6.32 11.38
CA SER A 37 -10.18 7.41 12.32
C SER A 37 -10.52 8.76 11.71
N GLU A 38 -10.58 9.79 12.54
CA GLU A 38 -10.78 11.19 12.13
C GLU A 38 -9.64 12.06 12.71
N VAL A 39 -9.23 13.08 11.96
CA VAL A 39 -8.21 14.06 12.33
C VAL A 39 -8.64 15.46 11.88
N GLU A 40 -8.11 16.48 12.54
CA GLU A 40 -8.37 17.89 12.20
C GLU A 40 -7.26 18.47 11.31
N GLU A 41 -7.59 19.48 10.50
CA GLU A 41 -6.64 20.23 9.70
C GLU A 41 -5.55 20.84 10.58
N GLY A 42 -4.28 20.52 10.25
CA GLY A 42 -3.12 20.97 11.02
C GLY A 42 -2.80 20.11 12.23
N GLU A 43 -3.55 19.03 12.50
CA GLU A 43 -3.21 18.07 13.54
C GLU A 43 -1.93 17.28 13.19
N LEU A 44 -1.00 17.20 14.14
CA LEU A 44 0.14 16.29 14.07
C LEU A 44 -0.24 14.95 14.70
N PHE A 45 -0.27 13.89 13.89
CA PHE A 45 -0.63 12.54 14.32
C PHE A 45 0.35 11.49 13.79
N ARG A 46 0.23 10.26 14.31
CA ARG A 46 1.03 9.09 13.90
C ARG A 46 0.12 7.98 13.39
N VAL A 47 0.53 7.35 12.29
CA VAL A 47 -0.08 6.16 11.72
C VAL A 47 0.97 5.05 11.76
N GLU A 48 0.63 3.90 12.33
CA GLU A 48 1.45 2.69 12.19
C GLU A 48 0.96 1.89 10.99
N MET A 49 1.88 1.20 10.32
CA MET A 49 1.62 0.48 9.08
C MET A 49 2.24 -0.90 9.18
N MET A 50 1.56 -1.89 8.60
CA MET A 50 2.15 -3.19 8.34
C MET A 50 2.95 -3.17 7.04
N ASP A 51 3.84 -4.15 6.87
CA ASP A 51 4.37 -4.43 5.54
C ASP A 51 3.22 -4.75 4.56
N TRP A 52 3.42 -4.43 3.29
CA TRP A 52 2.39 -4.54 2.26
C TRP A 52 1.78 -5.94 2.09
N THR A 53 2.46 -7.01 2.52
CA THR A 53 1.96 -8.39 2.43
C THR A 53 1.08 -8.78 3.62
N GLY A 54 0.88 -7.88 4.57
CA GLY A 54 0.07 -8.16 5.76
C GLY A 54 0.75 -9.14 6.72
N GLY A 55 2.08 -9.08 6.83
CA GLY A 55 2.89 -9.91 7.71
C GLY A 55 3.23 -11.28 7.13
N THR A 56 3.06 -11.51 5.82
CA THR A 56 3.26 -12.83 5.20
C THR A 56 4.73 -13.21 5.09
N ILE A 57 5.61 -12.23 4.88
CA ILE A 57 7.05 -12.48 4.72
C ILE A 57 7.73 -12.57 6.08
N GLU A 58 8.62 -13.55 6.21
CA GLU A 58 9.31 -13.84 7.47
C GLU A 58 10.79 -13.43 7.41
N ASP A 59 11.35 -13.04 8.55
CA ASP A 59 12.79 -12.90 8.75
C ASP A 59 13.47 -14.27 8.83
N ASN A 60 13.72 -14.85 7.68
CA ASN A 60 14.44 -16.12 7.53
C ASN A 60 15.20 -16.16 6.20
N ASN A 61 16.05 -17.17 6.03
CA ASN A 61 16.90 -17.34 4.84
C ASN A 61 16.24 -18.14 3.71
N SER A 62 14.90 -18.24 3.69
CA SER A 62 14.14 -18.96 2.65
C SER A 62 13.35 -17.98 1.80
N ALA A 63 13.40 -18.12 0.47
CA ALA A 63 12.57 -17.32 -0.45
C ALA A 63 11.22 -18.00 -0.79
N LEU A 64 10.83 -19.05 -0.06
CA LEU A 64 9.58 -19.78 -0.32
C LEU A 64 8.33 -18.95 -0.02
N ASP A 65 8.39 -18.05 0.95
CA ASP A 65 7.33 -17.09 1.26
C ASP A 65 7.12 -16.10 0.11
N ILE A 66 8.21 -15.62 -0.52
CA ILE A 66 8.15 -14.81 -1.75
C ILE A 66 7.57 -15.63 -2.90
N LYS A 67 8.06 -16.86 -3.11
CA LYS A 67 7.62 -17.71 -4.22
C LYS A 67 6.12 -18.00 -4.17
N ASN A 68 5.60 -18.26 -2.98
CA ASN A 68 4.22 -18.70 -2.76
C ASN A 68 3.28 -17.57 -2.31
N LEU A 69 3.74 -16.32 -2.34
CA LEU A 69 2.93 -15.18 -1.90
C LEU A 69 1.64 -15.08 -2.72
N ASP A 70 0.50 -14.98 -2.03
CA ASP A 70 -0.79 -14.71 -2.69
C ASP A 70 -0.89 -13.22 -3.01
N LEU A 71 -0.56 -12.86 -4.25
CA LEU A 71 -0.58 -11.48 -4.76
C LEU A 71 -1.98 -10.86 -4.84
N THR A 72 -3.04 -11.53 -4.39
CA THR A 72 -4.36 -10.92 -4.21
C THR A 72 -4.52 -10.21 -2.85
N ILE A 73 -3.64 -10.49 -1.89
CA ILE A 73 -3.63 -9.86 -0.55
C ILE A 73 -3.11 -8.42 -0.59
N PRO A 74 -1.94 -8.10 -1.19
CA PRO A 74 -1.38 -6.76 -1.07
C PRO A 74 -2.22 -5.69 -1.78
N HIS A 75 -2.13 -4.43 -1.36
CA HIS A 75 -1.40 -3.89 -0.20
C HIS A 75 -2.32 -3.72 1.02
N CYS A 76 -1.90 -4.10 2.22
CA CYS A 76 -2.66 -3.86 3.45
C CYS A 76 -2.44 -2.43 3.98
N LEU A 77 -3.43 -1.56 3.82
CA LEU A 77 -3.35 -0.12 4.07
C LEU A 77 -3.96 0.27 5.42
N SER A 78 -3.31 1.24 6.07
CA SER A 78 -3.77 1.85 7.31
C SER A 78 -4.56 3.12 6.98
N GLY A 79 -5.88 3.02 7.13
CA GLY A 79 -6.83 4.05 6.69
C GLY A 79 -8.18 3.43 6.34
N PRO A 80 -9.09 4.18 5.70
CA PRO A 80 -9.00 5.61 5.40
C PRO A 80 -9.05 6.48 6.67
N ILE A 81 -8.48 7.67 6.61
CA ILE A 81 -8.56 8.68 7.68
C ILE A 81 -9.46 9.81 7.17
N ARG A 82 -10.41 10.26 7.98
CA ARG A 82 -11.24 11.42 7.64
C ARG A 82 -10.57 12.69 8.13
N VAL A 83 -10.41 13.68 7.24
CA VAL A 83 -9.88 15.00 7.59
C VAL A 83 -11.02 16.00 7.69
N LEU A 84 -11.09 16.70 8.81
CA LEU A 84 -12.05 17.77 9.09
C LEU A 84 -11.32 19.12 9.19
N ASP A 85 -11.94 20.21 8.77
CA ASP A 85 -11.47 21.56 9.08
C ASP A 85 -11.75 21.94 10.55
N LYS A 86 -11.39 23.16 10.94
CA LYS A 86 -11.55 23.65 12.32
C LYS A 86 -12.99 23.83 12.75
N GLU A 87 -13.90 23.93 11.80
CA GLU A 87 -15.34 24.01 12.00
C GLU A 87 -16.01 22.63 11.99
N GLY A 88 -15.24 21.56 11.79
CA GLY A 88 -15.70 20.17 11.73
C GLY A 88 -16.28 19.77 10.38
N VAL A 89 -16.05 20.55 9.32
CA VAL A 89 -16.50 20.25 7.97
C VAL A 89 -15.48 19.32 7.30
N PRO A 90 -15.92 18.19 6.72
CA PRO A 90 -14.99 17.30 6.04
C PRO A 90 -14.37 17.92 4.78
N ALA A 91 -13.15 17.51 4.47
CA ALA A 91 -12.54 17.77 3.16
C ALA A 91 -13.49 17.28 2.05
N LYS A 92 -13.62 18.05 0.97
CA LYS A 92 -14.68 17.87 -0.03
C LYS A 92 -14.08 17.73 -1.44
N PRO A 93 -14.81 17.10 -2.39
CA PRO A 93 -14.32 16.92 -3.74
C PRO A 93 -13.88 18.25 -4.38
N GLY A 94 -12.67 18.27 -4.94
CA GLY A 94 -12.04 19.47 -5.50
C GLY A 94 -11.04 20.17 -4.57
N ASP A 95 -11.01 19.83 -3.28
CA ASP A 95 -9.95 20.27 -2.37
C ASP A 95 -8.61 19.57 -2.66
N LEU A 96 -7.52 20.13 -2.12
CA LEU A 96 -6.21 19.51 -2.05
C LEU A 96 -5.83 19.27 -0.60
N LEU A 97 -5.51 18.02 -0.25
CA LEU A 97 -4.93 17.70 1.04
C LEU A 97 -3.42 17.92 0.98
N SER A 98 -2.94 18.81 1.83
CA SER A 98 -1.50 18.98 2.04
C SER A 98 -1.05 18.08 3.19
N VAL A 99 -0.33 17.01 2.86
CA VAL A 99 0.20 16.06 3.85
C VAL A 99 1.71 16.28 3.97
N GLU A 100 2.16 16.63 5.18
CA GLU A 100 3.57 16.79 5.51
C GLU A 100 4.10 15.56 6.23
N ILE A 101 5.06 14.88 5.61
CA ILE A 101 5.69 13.68 6.16
C ILE A 101 6.76 14.11 7.15
N CYS A 102 6.39 14.30 8.41
CA CYS A 102 7.28 14.83 9.44
C CYS A 102 8.42 13.87 9.81
N ASP A 103 8.13 12.57 9.93
CA ASP A 103 9.10 11.52 10.21
C ASP A 103 8.58 10.15 9.76
N LEU A 104 9.48 9.20 9.51
CA LEU A 104 9.18 7.82 9.12
C LEU A 104 10.25 6.88 9.64
N GLY A 105 9.85 5.68 10.09
CA GLY A 105 10.78 4.65 10.56
C GLY A 105 10.08 3.32 10.81
N PRO A 106 10.85 2.25 11.09
CA PRO A 106 10.31 0.96 11.49
C PRO A 106 9.58 1.06 12.83
N LEU A 107 8.72 0.08 13.11
CA LEU A 107 8.09 -0.04 14.42
C LEU A 107 9.12 -0.52 15.46
N PRO A 108 9.10 0.00 16.70
CA PRO A 108 10.03 -0.42 17.73
C PRO A 108 9.94 -1.94 18.00
N GLY A 109 11.09 -2.63 17.94
CA GLY A 109 11.18 -4.08 18.08
C GLY A 109 10.95 -4.87 16.80
N ASP A 110 10.71 -4.20 15.67
CA ASP A 110 10.54 -4.77 14.33
C ASP A 110 11.47 -4.07 13.32
N GLU A 111 12.70 -3.77 13.73
CA GLU A 111 13.70 -3.03 12.95
C GLU A 111 14.39 -3.88 11.86
N TRP A 112 13.59 -4.49 10.99
CA TRP A 112 14.05 -5.22 9.82
C TRP A 112 13.12 -5.01 8.62
N GLY A 113 13.58 -5.43 7.46
CA GLY A 113 12.79 -5.45 6.23
C GLY A 113 13.39 -6.40 5.23
N TYR A 114 12.88 -6.39 4.00
CA TYR A 114 13.36 -7.29 2.97
C TYR A 114 13.35 -6.65 1.58
N THR A 115 14.17 -7.20 0.70
CA THR A 115 14.08 -7.00 -0.74
C THR A 115 13.87 -8.35 -1.38
N ALA A 116 13.01 -8.42 -2.39
CA ALA A 116 12.70 -9.66 -3.07
C ALA A 116 12.61 -9.49 -4.57
N THR A 117 12.91 -10.56 -5.30
CA THR A 117 12.47 -10.73 -6.68
C THR A 117 11.39 -11.79 -6.70
N PHE A 118 10.28 -11.52 -7.35
CA PHE A 118 9.22 -12.52 -7.50
C PHE A 118 9.61 -13.60 -8.49
N ASP A 119 9.03 -14.79 -8.29
CA ASP A 119 9.11 -15.87 -9.27
C ASP A 119 8.45 -15.42 -10.57
N ARG A 120 8.99 -15.87 -11.70
CA ARG A 120 8.46 -15.54 -13.03
C ARG A 120 7.01 -15.92 -13.18
N GLU A 121 6.61 -17.06 -12.63
CA GLU A 121 5.23 -17.57 -12.74
C GLU A 121 4.30 -16.98 -11.66
N ASN A 122 4.81 -16.15 -10.74
CA ASN A 122 4.03 -15.52 -9.68
C ASN A 122 4.47 -14.06 -9.45
N GLY A 123 4.03 -13.16 -10.33
CA GLY A 123 4.24 -11.71 -10.24
C GLY A 123 5.36 -11.18 -11.11
N GLY A 124 6.55 -11.78 -11.04
CA GLY A 124 7.76 -11.32 -11.72
C GLY A 124 8.19 -9.88 -11.37
N GLY A 125 9.06 -9.30 -12.19
CA GLY A 125 9.65 -7.97 -12.02
C GLY A 125 10.46 -7.52 -13.25
N PHE A 126 11.16 -6.39 -13.17
CA PHE A 126 11.78 -5.79 -14.35
C PHE A 126 12.80 -6.69 -15.08
N LEU A 127 13.57 -7.51 -14.34
CA LEU A 127 14.67 -8.34 -14.89
C LEU A 127 14.39 -9.86 -14.83
N THR A 128 13.13 -10.26 -14.77
CA THR A 128 12.76 -11.67 -14.47
C THR A 128 13.24 -12.70 -15.48
N ASP A 129 13.40 -12.39 -16.76
CA ASP A 129 13.90 -13.42 -17.68
C ASP A 129 15.39 -13.70 -17.44
N HIS A 130 16.13 -12.77 -16.81
CA HIS A 130 17.49 -13.00 -16.32
C HIS A 130 17.50 -13.69 -14.95
N PHE A 131 16.53 -13.35 -14.08
CA PHE A 131 16.40 -13.87 -12.73
C PHE A 131 14.99 -14.44 -12.50
N PRO A 132 14.70 -15.64 -13.02
CA PRO A 132 13.32 -16.16 -13.06
C PRO A 132 12.84 -16.76 -11.74
N SER A 133 13.76 -17.06 -10.82
CA SER A 133 13.43 -17.66 -9.52
C SER A 133 13.18 -16.58 -8.46
N ALA A 134 12.26 -16.87 -7.54
CA ALA A 134 12.07 -16.02 -6.38
C ALA A 134 13.38 -15.93 -5.54
N THR A 135 13.72 -14.71 -5.11
CA THR A 135 14.85 -14.47 -4.20
C THR A 135 14.43 -13.51 -3.08
N LYS A 136 15.14 -13.57 -1.95
CA LYS A 136 14.91 -12.70 -0.79
C LYS A 136 16.24 -12.34 -0.14
N ALA A 137 16.41 -11.07 0.20
CA ALA A 137 17.47 -10.56 1.07
C ALA A 137 16.82 -9.85 2.24
N ILE A 138 17.27 -10.14 3.46
CA ILE A 138 16.81 -9.48 4.67
C ILE A 138 17.72 -8.30 4.99
N TRP A 139 17.12 -7.22 5.44
CA TRP A 139 17.79 -6.01 5.88
C TRP A 139 17.52 -5.78 7.37
N TYR A 140 18.56 -5.49 8.13
CA TYR A 140 18.44 -5.06 9.52
C TYR A 140 18.74 -3.56 9.62
N PHE A 141 18.00 -2.86 10.48
CA PHE A 141 18.12 -1.42 10.62
C PHE A 141 18.87 -1.03 11.90
N GLU A 142 19.92 -0.21 11.74
CA GLU A 142 20.74 0.34 12.81
C GLU A 142 20.66 1.87 12.77
N GLY A 143 19.70 2.43 13.49
CA GLY A 143 19.38 3.86 13.42
C GLY A 143 18.94 4.23 12.00
N ILE A 144 19.74 5.06 11.31
CA ILE A 144 19.43 5.46 9.92
C ILE A 144 20.02 4.52 8.87
N TYR A 145 20.79 3.50 9.26
CA TYR A 145 21.49 2.62 8.33
C TYR A 145 20.78 1.28 8.16
N ALA A 146 20.87 0.71 6.95
CA ALA A 146 20.47 -0.66 6.67
C ALA A 146 21.68 -1.50 6.24
N TYR A 147 21.72 -2.77 6.62
CA TYR A 147 22.68 -3.76 6.13
C TYR A 147 22.01 -5.12 5.93
N SER A 148 22.60 -5.99 5.10
CA SER A 148 22.06 -7.33 4.81
C SER A 148 23.16 -8.39 4.93
N PRO A 149 22.95 -9.49 5.69
CA PRO A 149 23.87 -10.63 5.69
C PRO A 149 23.98 -11.32 4.32
N GLN A 150 22.90 -11.29 3.52
CA GLN A 150 22.88 -11.86 2.17
C GLN A 150 23.67 -11.02 1.16
N ILE A 151 24.02 -9.77 1.50
CA ILE A 151 24.79 -8.86 0.64
C ILE A 151 25.97 -8.28 1.46
N PRO A 152 27.04 -9.07 1.68
CA PRO A 152 28.16 -8.66 2.52
C PRO A 152 28.84 -7.39 2.04
N GLY A 153 29.29 -6.56 2.98
CA GLY A 153 30.01 -5.32 2.69
C GLY A 153 29.13 -4.13 2.30
N VAL A 154 27.80 -4.32 2.24
CA VAL A 154 26.85 -3.24 1.95
C VAL A 154 26.21 -2.73 3.23
N ARG A 155 26.40 -1.43 3.50
CA ARG A 155 25.72 -0.67 4.54
C ARG A 155 25.48 0.75 4.05
N PHE A 156 24.24 1.23 4.10
CA PHE A 156 23.89 2.56 3.57
C PHE A 156 22.82 3.25 4.41
N PRO A 157 22.78 4.59 4.42
CA PRO A 157 21.70 5.32 5.06
C PRO A 157 20.40 5.15 4.26
N GLY A 158 19.31 4.80 4.94
CA GLY A 158 17.99 4.64 4.33
C GLY A 158 17.39 5.97 3.88
N LEU A 159 16.75 5.96 2.72
CA LEU A 159 15.86 7.02 2.27
C LEU A 159 14.42 6.54 2.49
N THR A 160 13.95 6.60 3.74
CA THR A 160 12.63 6.10 4.14
C THR A 160 11.51 6.92 3.49
N HIS A 161 10.58 6.25 2.84
CA HIS A 161 9.44 6.83 2.12
C HIS A 161 8.27 5.84 2.13
N PRO A 162 7.00 6.31 2.02
CA PRO A 162 5.90 5.44 1.72
C PRO A 162 5.92 5.10 0.22
N GLY A 163 5.86 3.82 -0.13
CA GLY A 163 5.62 3.41 -1.53
C GLY A 163 4.22 3.82 -2.00
N LEU A 164 3.27 3.81 -1.06
CA LEU A 164 1.85 4.00 -1.32
C LEU A 164 1.22 5.03 -0.36
N ILE A 165 0.67 6.09 -0.92
CA ILE A 165 -0.16 7.09 -0.21
C ILE A 165 -1.12 7.73 -1.20
N GLY A 166 -2.39 7.91 -0.85
CA GLY A 166 -3.38 8.48 -1.75
C GLY A 166 -4.76 8.57 -1.11
N THR A 167 -5.69 9.22 -1.80
CA THR A 167 -7.08 9.44 -1.37
C THR A 167 -8.04 8.44 -2.02
N ALA A 168 -9.25 8.27 -1.47
CA ALA A 168 -10.27 7.44 -2.12
C ALA A 168 -10.68 8.03 -3.49
N PRO A 169 -10.87 7.21 -4.53
CA PRO A 169 -11.41 7.69 -5.82
C PRO A 169 -12.90 7.98 -5.71
N SER A 170 -13.43 8.85 -6.59
CA SER A 170 -14.87 8.92 -6.83
C SER A 170 -15.37 7.64 -7.52
N LEU A 171 -16.67 7.39 -7.51
CA LEU A 171 -17.27 6.28 -8.27
C LEU A 171 -16.98 6.39 -9.77
N GLU A 172 -17.02 7.60 -10.33
CA GLU A 172 -16.69 7.84 -11.75
C GLU A 172 -15.24 7.44 -12.05
N LEU A 173 -14.30 7.90 -11.21
CA LEU A 173 -12.88 7.61 -11.38
C LEU A 173 -12.59 6.11 -11.22
N LEU A 174 -13.22 5.46 -10.23
CA LEU A 174 -13.16 4.01 -10.05
C LEU A 174 -13.64 3.24 -11.29
N HIS A 175 -14.77 3.66 -11.89
CA HIS A 175 -15.26 3.04 -13.13
C HIS A 175 -14.27 3.20 -14.28
N ILE A 176 -13.69 4.39 -14.46
CA ILE A 176 -12.66 4.65 -15.49
C ILE A 176 -11.46 3.72 -15.30
N TRP A 177 -10.99 3.54 -14.06
CA TRP A 177 -9.89 2.63 -13.74
C TRP A 177 -10.22 1.20 -14.09
N ASN A 178 -11.36 0.70 -13.60
CA ASN A 178 -11.79 -0.67 -13.83
C ASN A 178 -11.99 -0.97 -15.31
N GLU A 179 -12.59 -0.06 -16.08
CA GLU A 179 -12.81 -0.22 -17.51
C GLU A 179 -11.49 -0.31 -18.27
N ARG A 180 -10.60 0.69 -18.12
CA ARG A 180 -9.34 0.73 -18.87
C ARG A 180 -8.41 -0.43 -18.52
N GLU A 181 -8.34 -0.80 -17.24
CA GLU A 181 -7.48 -1.89 -16.76
C GLU A 181 -8.04 -3.27 -17.12
N SER A 182 -9.37 -3.44 -17.06
CA SER A 182 -9.99 -4.69 -17.53
C SER A 182 -9.82 -4.88 -19.04
N ASN A 183 -9.87 -3.80 -19.82
CA ASN A 183 -9.59 -3.86 -21.25
C ASN A 183 -8.13 -4.23 -21.52
N LEU A 184 -7.18 -3.65 -20.77
CA LEU A 184 -5.77 -3.99 -20.86
C LEU A 184 -5.49 -5.45 -20.45
N ALA A 185 -6.12 -5.95 -19.39
CA ALA A 185 -5.97 -7.33 -18.92
C ALA A 185 -6.47 -8.39 -19.92
N LYS A 186 -7.38 -8.01 -20.82
CA LYS A 186 -7.90 -8.90 -21.89
C LYS A 186 -7.00 -8.96 -23.12
N ILE A 187 -6.01 -8.06 -23.25
CA ILE A 187 -5.10 -8.06 -24.39
C ILE A 187 -4.22 -9.30 -24.32
N ASP A 188 -4.09 -10.00 -25.45
CA ASP A 188 -3.19 -11.15 -25.56
C ASP A 188 -1.74 -10.71 -25.26
N PRO A 189 -1.08 -11.26 -24.22
CA PRO A 189 0.31 -10.95 -23.91
C PRO A 189 1.27 -11.20 -25.09
N SER A 190 0.92 -12.08 -26.02
CA SER A 190 1.73 -12.35 -27.22
C SER A 190 1.73 -11.17 -28.22
N SER A 191 0.69 -10.32 -28.16
CA SER A 191 0.46 -9.20 -29.07
C SER A 191 1.17 -7.90 -28.67
N LEU A 192 1.66 -7.80 -27.42
CA LEU A 192 2.38 -6.63 -26.90
C LEU A 192 3.73 -7.04 -26.30
N LYS A 193 4.83 -6.64 -26.95
CA LYS A 193 6.19 -6.80 -26.42
C LYS A 193 6.65 -5.50 -25.76
N LEU A 194 6.36 -5.33 -24.47
CA LEU A 194 6.95 -4.24 -23.67
C LEU A 194 8.37 -4.64 -23.24
N CYS A 195 9.38 -4.14 -23.96
CA CYS A 195 10.78 -4.60 -23.86
C CYS A 195 10.98 -6.02 -24.44
N GLU A 196 12.21 -6.41 -24.81
CA GLU A 196 12.51 -7.69 -25.48
C GLU A 196 12.22 -8.96 -24.63
N VAL A 197 11.71 -8.76 -23.41
CA VAL A 197 11.84 -9.65 -22.25
C VAL A 197 10.50 -9.63 -21.48
N VAL A 198 9.53 -10.44 -21.91
CA VAL A 198 8.12 -10.40 -21.44
C VAL A 198 7.59 -11.81 -21.16
N HIS A 199 8.32 -12.58 -20.35
CA HIS A 199 7.78 -13.72 -19.59
C HIS A 199 6.33 -13.47 -19.14
N GLN A 200 5.31 -14.08 -19.77
CA GLN A 200 3.87 -13.85 -19.59
C GLN A 200 3.46 -13.27 -18.23
N ARG A 201 3.08 -11.99 -18.20
CA ARG A 201 2.43 -11.36 -17.05
C ARG A 201 1.09 -10.76 -17.42
N PRO A 202 0.10 -10.77 -16.52
CA PRO A 202 -1.08 -9.97 -16.70
C PRO A 202 -0.67 -8.49 -16.78
N LEU A 203 -1.14 -7.79 -17.81
CA LEU A 203 -0.83 -6.37 -18.03
C LEU A 203 -1.51 -5.46 -17.00
N ALA A 204 -2.58 -5.94 -16.36
CA ALA A 204 -3.28 -5.29 -15.27
C ALA A 204 -3.96 -6.34 -14.37
N SER A 205 -4.25 -5.97 -13.13
CA SER A 205 -4.98 -6.80 -12.17
C SER A 205 -6.38 -6.23 -11.93
N PRO A 206 -7.44 -6.79 -12.55
CA PRO A 206 -8.80 -6.31 -12.35
C PRO A 206 -9.28 -6.52 -10.89
N PRO A 207 -10.42 -5.93 -10.50
CA PRO A 207 -11.06 -6.18 -9.22
C PRO A 207 -11.22 -7.68 -8.91
N THR A 208 -11.07 -8.02 -7.63
CA THR A 208 -11.29 -9.39 -7.15
C THR A 208 -11.69 -9.38 -5.67
N ALA A 209 -12.74 -10.14 -5.36
CA ALA A 209 -13.21 -10.34 -3.99
C ALA A 209 -12.30 -11.27 -3.18
N ARG A 210 -11.40 -12.02 -3.83
CA ARG A 210 -10.46 -12.91 -3.14
C ARG A 210 -9.53 -12.10 -2.23
N ASN A 211 -9.45 -12.51 -0.96
CA ASN A 211 -8.66 -11.86 0.09
C ASN A 211 -8.94 -10.35 0.22
N CYS A 212 -10.18 -9.91 -0.04
CA CYS A 212 -10.55 -8.51 -0.01
C CYS A 212 -10.79 -8.03 1.43
N LEU A 213 -10.05 -6.99 1.83
CA LEU A 213 -10.22 -6.29 3.09
C LEU A 213 -10.83 -4.91 2.79
N LEU A 214 -12.02 -4.66 3.35
CA LEU A 214 -12.80 -3.43 3.13
C LEU A 214 -12.97 -2.61 4.42
N GLY A 215 -11.96 -2.63 5.29
CA GLY A 215 -12.01 -1.91 6.56
C GLY A 215 -13.13 -2.42 7.47
N LYS A 216 -14.01 -1.53 7.92
CA LYS A 216 -15.08 -1.87 8.88
C LYS A 216 -16.27 -2.61 8.25
N ILE A 217 -16.28 -2.84 6.93
CA ILE A 217 -17.36 -3.54 6.25
C ILE A 217 -17.18 -5.05 6.44
N THR A 218 -18.16 -5.70 7.07
CA THR A 218 -18.12 -7.12 7.39
C THR A 218 -18.20 -7.99 6.14
N GLU A 219 -17.24 -8.92 6.00
CA GLU A 219 -17.19 -9.91 4.92
C GLU A 219 -18.45 -10.77 4.84
N GLY A 220 -18.90 -11.06 3.62
CA GLY A 220 -20.11 -11.86 3.36
C GLY A 220 -21.44 -11.11 3.49
N THR A 221 -21.42 -9.81 3.81
CA THR A 221 -22.63 -8.97 3.73
C THR A 221 -22.93 -8.55 2.28
N PRO A 222 -24.19 -8.24 1.91
CA PRO A 222 -24.51 -7.77 0.56
C PRO A 222 -23.74 -6.50 0.15
N GLU A 223 -23.46 -5.62 1.12
CA GLU A 223 -22.63 -4.44 0.90
C GLU A 223 -21.18 -4.81 0.58
N TRP A 224 -20.59 -5.71 1.37
CA TRP A 224 -19.24 -6.21 1.12
C TRP A 224 -19.14 -6.90 -0.24
N GLU A 225 -20.09 -7.76 -0.59
CA GLU A 225 -20.09 -8.47 -1.88
C GLU A 225 -20.15 -7.49 -3.05
N ARG A 226 -21.00 -6.47 -2.97
CA ARG A 226 -21.08 -5.43 -4.01
C ARG A 226 -19.73 -4.72 -4.16
N ILE A 227 -19.18 -4.23 -3.05
CA ILE A 227 -17.94 -3.45 -3.07
C ILE A 227 -16.74 -4.31 -3.48
N ALA A 228 -16.61 -5.52 -2.95
CA ALA A 228 -15.47 -6.40 -3.21
C ALA A 228 -15.35 -6.81 -4.69
N ASN A 229 -16.46 -6.81 -5.43
CA ASN A 229 -16.50 -7.11 -6.86
C ASN A 229 -16.11 -5.93 -7.76
N GLU A 230 -16.16 -4.68 -7.25
CA GLU A 230 -15.85 -3.48 -8.04
C GLU A 230 -14.65 -2.68 -7.49
N ALA A 231 -14.20 -2.95 -6.27
CA ALA A 231 -13.11 -2.22 -5.65
C ALA A 231 -11.76 -2.52 -6.34
N ALA A 232 -11.06 -1.46 -6.74
CA ALA A 232 -9.84 -1.58 -7.53
C ALA A 232 -8.67 -2.10 -6.68
N ARG A 233 -7.77 -2.84 -7.34
CA ARG A 233 -6.50 -3.26 -6.75
C ARG A 233 -5.62 -2.04 -6.45
N THR A 234 -4.84 -2.11 -5.38
CA THR A 234 -3.91 -1.06 -4.94
C THR A 234 -2.54 -1.14 -5.62
N ILE A 235 -2.37 -2.01 -6.64
CA ILE A 235 -1.08 -2.29 -7.29
C ILE A 235 -0.50 -1.09 -8.05
N PRO A 236 -1.23 -0.42 -8.97
CA PRO A 236 -0.67 0.71 -9.69
C PRO A 236 -0.93 2.04 -8.98
N GLY A 237 0.00 2.98 -9.11
CA GLY A 237 -0.24 4.40 -8.87
C GLY A 237 -1.20 4.97 -9.93
N ARG A 238 -2.08 5.87 -9.51
CA ARG A 238 -3.15 6.46 -10.33
C ARG A 238 -3.30 7.96 -10.03
N GLU A 239 -4.36 8.57 -10.54
CA GLU A 239 -4.68 10.00 -10.40
C GLU A 239 -4.85 10.44 -8.94
N ASN A 240 -5.13 9.51 -8.02
CA ASN A 240 -5.24 9.75 -6.58
C ASN A 240 -3.91 9.65 -5.81
N GLY A 241 -2.80 9.46 -6.51
CA GLY A 241 -1.55 8.98 -5.93
C GLY A 241 -1.56 7.46 -5.88
N GLY A 242 -1.71 6.88 -4.70
CA GLY A 242 -1.65 5.43 -4.52
C GLY A 242 -0.22 4.92 -4.62
N ASN A 243 0.00 3.80 -5.31
CA ASN A 243 1.29 3.11 -5.33
C ASN A 243 2.26 3.73 -6.33
N CYS A 244 2.80 4.90 -6.00
CA CYS A 244 3.70 5.64 -6.88
C CYS A 244 5.16 5.21 -6.75
N ASP A 245 5.57 4.64 -5.62
CA ASP A 245 6.94 4.19 -5.34
C ASP A 245 8.02 5.27 -5.61
N ILE A 246 7.70 6.53 -5.28
CA ILE A 246 8.60 7.68 -5.47
C ILE A 246 9.50 7.80 -4.24
N LYS A 247 10.74 7.29 -4.33
CA LYS A 247 11.72 7.35 -3.22
C LYS A 247 11.97 8.75 -2.65
N ASN A 248 11.76 9.79 -3.45
CA ASN A 248 11.98 11.17 -3.05
C ASN A 248 10.84 11.73 -2.18
N LEU A 249 9.66 11.09 -2.17
CA LEU A 249 8.56 11.37 -1.24
C LEU A 249 8.92 10.84 0.15
N SER A 250 9.93 11.44 0.75
CA SER A 250 10.56 10.96 1.98
C SER A 250 10.32 11.92 3.13
N ARG A 251 10.84 11.61 4.32
CA ARG A 251 10.80 12.52 5.47
C ARG A 251 11.15 13.97 5.11
N GLY A 252 10.34 14.91 5.58
CA GLY A 252 10.41 16.33 5.28
C GLY A 252 9.70 16.75 3.99
N SER A 253 9.14 15.80 3.24
CA SER A 253 8.38 16.11 2.02
C SER A 253 6.96 16.54 2.34
N LYS A 254 6.40 17.34 1.42
CA LYS A 254 5.00 17.77 1.42
C LYS A 254 4.35 17.32 0.12
N ILE A 255 3.30 16.52 0.22
CA ILE A 255 2.50 16.04 -0.92
C ILE A 255 1.14 16.73 -0.94
N TYR A 256 0.63 16.99 -2.14
CA TYR A 256 -0.70 17.53 -2.38
C TYR A 256 -1.53 16.46 -3.08
N LEU A 257 -2.55 15.95 -2.40
CA LEU A 257 -3.41 14.88 -2.91
C LEU A 257 -4.80 15.45 -3.27
N PRO A 258 -5.33 15.16 -4.46
CA PRO A 258 -6.68 15.57 -4.83
C PRO A 258 -7.74 14.83 -4.01
N VAL A 259 -8.76 15.55 -3.56
CA VAL A 259 -9.92 14.95 -2.87
C VAL A 259 -11.00 14.66 -3.91
N PHE A 260 -11.49 13.42 -3.94
CA PHE A 260 -12.57 12.99 -4.82
C PHE A 260 -13.85 12.59 -4.09
N VAL A 261 -13.78 12.36 -2.78
CA VAL A 261 -14.88 11.90 -1.94
C VAL A 261 -14.88 12.73 -0.66
N GLU A 262 -16.07 13.14 -0.23
CA GLU A 262 -16.22 13.90 1.01
C GLU A 262 -15.75 13.08 2.22
N GLY A 263 -14.82 13.64 3.00
CA GLY A 263 -14.35 13.07 4.25
C GLY A 263 -13.64 11.71 4.15
N GLN A 264 -13.25 11.25 2.96
CA GLN A 264 -12.49 10.01 2.80
C GLN A 264 -11.12 10.31 2.19
N THR A 265 -10.09 10.13 3.01
CA THR A 265 -8.71 10.39 2.65
C THR A 265 -7.81 9.22 3.03
#